data_AF-A0A963H9W5-F1
#
_entry.id   AF-A0A963H9W5-F1
#
_cell.length_a   1.000
_cell.length_b   1.000
_cell.length_c   1.000
_cell.angle_alpha   90.00
_cell.angle_beta   90.00
_cell.angle_gamma   90.00
#
_symmetry.space_group_name_H-M   'P 1'
#
loop_
_entity.id
_entity.type
_entity.pdbx_description
1 polymer ?
#
loop_
_entity_poly.entity_id
_entity_poly.type
_entity_poly.pdbx_seq_one_letter_code
_entity_poly.pdbx_strand_id
1 'polypeptide(L)'
;MNEPSLSAAPAAEASASAAAFVARWRAADGSELANYQLFVTDLCRLLDVPSPEPAHDDSRDNAYVFERRVSFRHGDGSSSSGRIDCYKRGHFVLEAKKIRLDAASKGFDDALQRARGQAEGYARALPADEGRPPFLIVVDVGHVIELYA
;
A
#
# COMPACT_ATOMS: atom_id res chain seq x y z
N MET A 1 31.23 -29.85 -25.32
CA MET A 1 30.61 -29.30 -24.10
C MET A 1 30.09 -27.93 -24.47
N ASN A 2 28.77 -27.79 -24.61
CA ASN A 2 28.13 -26.53 -24.95
C ASN A 2 27.48 -26.03 -23.67
N GLU A 3 28.04 -24.99 -23.06
CA GLU A 3 27.45 -24.31 -21.90
C GLU A 3 26.13 -23.65 -22.33
N PRO A 4 25.02 -23.82 -21.59
CA PRO A 4 23.79 -23.10 -21.89
C PRO A 4 23.97 -21.63 -21.50
N SER A 5 23.91 -20.74 -22.49
CA SER A 5 23.83 -19.30 -22.26
C SER A 5 22.54 -18.96 -21.48
N LEU A 6 22.69 -18.46 -20.25
CA LEU A 6 21.60 -17.86 -19.48
C LEU A 6 21.12 -16.60 -20.21
N SER A 7 19.94 -16.66 -20.82
CA SER A 7 19.33 -15.54 -21.56
C SER A 7 18.97 -14.39 -20.61
N ALA A 8 19.47 -13.17 -20.92
CA ALA A 8 19.20 -11.93 -20.18
C ALA A 8 17.89 -11.23 -20.58
N ALA A 9 17.15 -11.75 -21.57
CA ALA A 9 15.90 -11.19 -22.07
C ALA A 9 14.82 -10.92 -20.99
N PRO A 10 14.55 -11.83 -20.02
CA PRO A 10 13.45 -11.62 -19.07
C PRO A 10 13.73 -10.48 -18.08
N ALA A 11 14.99 -10.23 -17.72
CA ALA A 11 15.36 -9.13 -16.83
C ALA A 11 15.23 -7.76 -17.52
N ALA A 12 15.55 -7.69 -18.81
CA ALA A 12 15.40 -6.46 -19.60
C ALA A 12 13.91 -6.10 -19.80
N GLU A 13 13.05 -7.08 -20.08
CA GLU A 13 11.59 -6.88 -20.19
C GLU A 13 10.94 -6.46 -18.87
N ALA A 14 11.37 -7.05 -17.74
CA ALA A 14 10.93 -6.64 -16.41
C ALA A 14 11.32 -5.19 -16.11
N SER A 15 12.55 -4.79 -16.45
CA SER A 15 13.02 -3.41 -16.27
C SER A 15 12.24 -2.42 -17.15
N ALA A 16 11.90 -2.79 -18.38
CA ALA A 16 11.10 -1.95 -19.27
C ALA A 16 9.66 -1.78 -18.75
N SER A 17 9.05 -2.86 -18.25
CA SER A 17 7.72 -2.82 -17.63
C SER A 17 7.69 -1.94 -16.39
N ALA A 18 8.72 -2.03 -15.52
CA ALA A 18 8.85 -1.18 -14.35
C ALA A 18 9.04 0.31 -14.74
N ALA A 19 9.85 0.60 -15.75
CA ALA A 19 10.04 1.96 -16.25
C ALA A 19 8.73 2.56 -16.80
N ALA A 20 7.96 1.78 -17.56
CA ALA A 20 6.66 2.20 -18.08
C ALA A 20 5.64 2.47 -16.96
N PHE A 21 5.61 1.62 -15.94
CA PHE A 21 4.78 1.81 -14.74
C PHE A 21 5.14 3.12 -14.02
N VAL A 22 6.44 3.36 -13.76
CA VAL A 22 6.91 4.58 -13.09
C VAL A 22 6.58 5.82 -13.92
N ALA A 23 6.78 5.78 -15.24
CA ALA A 23 6.48 6.91 -16.13
C ALA A 23 4.99 7.28 -16.10
N ARG A 24 4.09 6.29 -16.15
CA ARG A 24 2.64 6.49 -16.06
C ARG A 24 2.25 7.19 -14.75
N TRP A 25 2.71 6.66 -13.62
CA TRP A 25 2.25 7.13 -12.32
C TRP A 25 2.95 8.40 -11.84
N ARG A 26 4.16 8.71 -12.33
CA ARG A 26 4.78 10.03 -12.15
C ARG A 26 3.98 11.16 -12.81
N ALA A 27 3.28 10.88 -13.91
CA ALA A 27 2.47 11.87 -14.62
C ALA A 27 1.07 12.08 -14.01
N ALA A 28 0.70 11.30 -12.98
CA ALA A 28 -0.63 11.38 -12.37
C ALA A 28 -0.74 12.56 -11.37
N ASP A 29 -1.61 13.53 -11.67
CA ASP A 29 -1.85 14.74 -10.87
C ASP A 29 -3.18 14.73 -10.09
N GLY A 30 -4.00 13.68 -10.28
CA GLY A 30 -5.27 13.47 -9.59
C GLY A 30 -5.17 13.35 -8.06
N SER A 31 -6.34 13.40 -7.39
CA SER A 31 -6.44 13.29 -5.93
C SER A 31 -5.98 11.91 -5.41
N GLU A 32 -5.69 11.85 -4.11
CA GLU A 32 -5.35 10.61 -3.40
C GLU A 32 -6.36 9.49 -3.69
N LEU A 33 -7.64 9.77 -3.39
CA LEU A 33 -8.76 8.83 -3.55
C LEU A 33 -8.98 8.39 -5.01
N ALA A 34 -8.65 9.25 -5.99
CA ALA A 34 -8.86 8.93 -7.40
C ALA A 34 -7.88 7.87 -7.92
N ASN A 35 -6.67 7.79 -7.35
CA ASN A 35 -5.57 7.08 -7.99
C ASN A 35 -5.06 5.87 -7.21
N TYR A 36 -5.14 5.84 -5.88
CA TYR A 36 -4.42 4.82 -5.11
C TYR A 36 -4.88 3.38 -5.40
N GLN A 37 -6.18 3.13 -5.57
CA GLN A 37 -6.69 1.78 -5.85
C GLN A 37 -6.23 1.28 -7.22
N LEU A 38 -6.29 2.16 -8.23
CA LEU A 38 -5.83 1.84 -9.58
C LEU A 38 -4.30 1.65 -9.60
N PHE A 39 -3.56 2.48 -8.85
CA PHE A 39 -2.11 2.33 -8.65
C PHE A 39 -1.75 0.97 -8.06
N VAL A 40 -2.40 0.59 -6.95
CA VAL A 40 -2.16 -0.71 -6.29
C VAL A 40 -2.53 -1.86 -7.23
N THR A 41 -3.62 -1.76 -7.98
CA THR A 41 -4.03 -2.78 -8.96
C THR A 41 -3.00 -2.92 -10.08
N ASP A 42 -2.51 -1.81 -10.63
CA ASP A 42 -1.46 -1.83 -11.65
C ASP A 42 -0.12 -2.34 -11.09
N LEU A 43 0.19 -2.05 -9.81
CA LEU A 43 1.38 -2.56 -9.13
C LEU A 43 1.29 -4.08 -8.94
N CYS A 44 0.13 -4.62 -8.53
CA CYS A 44 -0.10 -6.06 -8.46
C CYS A 44 0.13 -6.73 -9.81
N ARG A 45 -0.37 -6.12 -10.90
CA ARG A 45 -0.16 -6.62 -12.26
C ARG A 45 1.32 -6.60 -12.66
N LEU A 46 2.04 -5.53 -12.32
CA LEU A 46 3.48 -5.42 -12.59
C LEU A 46 4.28 -6.51 -11.85
N LEU A 47 3.90 -6.80 -10.61
CA LEU A 47 4.56 -7.77 -9.74
C LEU A 47 4.06 -9.22 -9.96
N ASP A 48 3.10 -9.43 -10.86
CA ASP A 48 2.44 -10.72 -11.08
C ASP A 48 1.89 -11.36 -9.79
N VAL A 49 1.23 -10.55 -8.96
CA VAL A 49 0.56 -11.00 -7.74
C VAL A 49 -0.95 -10.75 -7.81
N PRO A 50 -1.77 -11.50 -7.05
CA PRO A 50 -3.20 -11.22 -6.96
C PRO A 50 -3.48 -9.76 -6.56
N SER A 51 -4.56 -9.21 -7.07
CA SER A 51 -5.10 -7.91 -6.63
C SER A 51 -6.05 -8.08 -5.44
N PRO A 52 -6.34 -7.00 -4.68
CA PRO A 52 -7.36 -7.04 -3.64
C PRO A 52 -8.73 -7.48 -4.19
N GLU A 53 -9.48 -8.20 -3.38
CA GLU A 53 -10.82 -8.69 -3.66
C GLU A 53 -11.90 -7.62 -3.36
N PRO A 54 -13.12 -7.76 -3.91
CA PRO A 54 -14.26 -6.94 -3.51
C PRO A 54 -14.50 -7.00 -2.00
N ALA A 55 -14.80 -5.86 -1.38
CA ALA A 55 -15.13 -5.81 0.03
C ALA A 55 -16.54 -6.36 0.31
N HIS A 56 -16.66 -7.08 1.43
CA HIS A 56 -17.90 -7.58 1.99
C HIS A 56 -18.33 -6.78 3.23
N ASP A 57 -19.61 -6.84 3.59
CA ASP A 57 -20.15 -6.18 4.77
C ASP A 57 -19.53 -6.74 6.06
N ASP A 58 -19.33 -8.06 6.13
CA ASP A 58 -18.62 -8.69 7.21
C ASP A 58 -17.10 -8.52 7.04
N SER A 59 -16.53 -7.80 7.99
CA SER A 59 -15.10 -7.56 8.09
C SER A 59 -14.25 -8.83 8.16
N ARG A 60 -14.80 -9.95 8.64
CA ARG A 60 -14.08 -11.23 8.74
C ARG A 60 -13.79 -11.85 7.38
N ASP A 61 -14.62 -11.57 6.38
CA ASP A 61 -14.45 -12.06 5.01
C ASP A 61 -13.46 -11.21 4.22
N ASN A 62 -13.05 -10.07 4.76
CA ASN A 62 -12.18 -9.09 4.10
C ASN A 62 -10.69 -9.38 4.39
N ALA A 63 -10.17 -10.48 3.85
CA ALA A 63 -8.79 -10.91 4.05
C ALA A 63 -7.77 -10.18 3.16
N TYR A 64 -8.16 -9.73 1.96
CA TYR A 64 -7.33 -8.89 1.10
C TYR A 64 -8.22 -7.89 0.33
N VAL A 65 -8.39 -6.67 0.84
CA VAL A 65 -9.37 -5.71 0.29
C VAL A 65 -8.87 -4.29 0.36
N PHE A 66 -9.47 -3.42 -0.45
CA PHE A 66 -9.42 -1.98 -0.26
C PHE A 66 -10.39 -1.54 0.85
N GLU A 67 -10.11 -0.38 1.46
CA GLU A 67 -10.97 0.28 2.45
C GLU A 67 -11.42 -0.62 3.63
N ARG A 68 -10.52 -1.47 4.14
CA ARG A 68 -10.82 -2.37 5.26
C ARG A 68 -11.21 -1.57 6.51
N ARG A 69 -12.48 -1.68 6.91
CA ARG A 69 -13.01 -1.04 8.12
C ARG A 69 -12.30 -1.55 9.38
N VAL A 70 -12.01 -0.67 10.32
CA VAL A 70 -11.47 -1.02 11.64
C VAL A 70 -12.12 -0.17 12.73
N SER A 71 -12.06 -0.64 13.97
CA SER A 71 -12.59 0.09 15.13
C SER A 71 -11.47 0.36 16.12
N PHE A 72 -11.26 1.63 16.42
CA PHE A 72 -10.34 2.08 17.46
C PHE A 72 -11.08 2.09 18.80
N ARG A 73 -10.47 1.48 19.82
CA ARG A 73 -10.98 1.52 21.20
C ARG A 73 -10.15 2.52 22.00
N HIS A 74 -10.81 3.42 22.71
CA HIS A 74 -10.18 4.46 23.52
C HIS A 74 -10.22 4.11 25.01
N GLY A 75 -9.32 4.69 25.80
CA GLY A 75 -9.20 4.39 27.23
C GLY A 75 -10.39 4.86 28.09
N ASP A 76 -11.20 5.77 27.56
CA ASP A 76 -12.45 6.24 28.16
C ASP A 76 -13.65 5.33 27.85
N GLY A 77 -13.41 4.20 27.16
CA GLY A 77 -14.44 3.25 26.74
C GLY A 77 -15.15 3.63 25.43
N SER A 78 -14.87 4.80 24.86
CA SER A 78 -15.42 5.18 23.56
C SER A 78 -14.74 4.41 22.41
N SER A 79 -15.34 4.47 21.23
CA SER A 79 -14.76 3.89 20.02
C SER A 79 -14.97 4.81 18.82
N SER A 80 -14.00 4.80 17.91
CA SER A 80 -14.11 5.48 16.62
C SER A 80 -13.88 4.49 15.48
N SER A 81 -14.42 4.79 14.30
CA SER A 81 -14.21 4.00 13.09
C SER A 81 -13.01 4.52 12.30
N GLY A 82 -12.36 3.60 11.58
CA GLY A 82 -11.33 3.89 10.60
C GLY A 82 -11.47 2.99 9.38
N ARG A 83 -10.72 3.30 8.32
CA ARG A 83 -10.58 2.47 7.13
C ARG A 83 -9.10 2.43 6.74
N ILE A 84 -8.59 1.24 6.49
CA ILE A 84 -7.26 1.02 5.92
C ILE A 84 -7.40 1.08 4.40
N ASP A 85 -6.56 1.85 3.71
CA ASP A 85 -6.67 2.01 2.26
C ASP A 85 -6.53 0.67 1.53
N CYS A 86 -5.53 -0.14 1.87
CA CYS A 86 -5.43 -1.53 1.41
C CYS A 86 -4.85 -2.44 2.51
N TYR A 87 -5.50 -3.57 2.74
CA TYR A 87 -5.14 -4.50 3.80
C TYR A 87 -5.02 -5.91 3.25
N LYS A 88 -3.94 -6.61 3.59
CA LYS A 88 -3.80 -8.06 3.39
C LYS A 88 -3.49 -8.74 4.71
N ARG A 89 -4.40 -9.59 5.18
CA ARG A 89 -4.33 -10.30 6.46
C ARG A 89 -3.03 -11.07 6.60
N GLY A 90 -2.34 -10.87 7.71
CA GLY A 90 -1.04 -11.48 7.99
C GLY A 90 0.12 -11.00 7.09
N HIS A 91 -0.08 -9.99 6.24
CA HIS A 91 0.94 -9.50 5.30
C HIS A 91 1.24 -8.01 5.50
N PHE A 92 0.27 -7.13 5.23
CA PHE A 92 0.50 -5.69 5.34
C PHE A 92 -0.75 -4.86 5.66
N VAL A 93 -0.49 -3.66 6.20
CA VAL A 93 -1.38 -2.48 6.12
C VAL A 93 -0.74 -1.50 5.15
N LEU A 94 -1.51 -0.97 4.19
CA LEU A 94 -1.09 0.07 3.28
C LEU A 94 -1.91 1.34 3.53
N GLU A 95 -1.21 2.45 3.70
CA GLU A 95 -1.75 3.81 3.80
C GLU A 95 -1.30 4.62 2.57
N ALA A 96 -2.25 5.14 1.80
CA ALA A 96 -1.98 6.04 0.70
C ALA A 96 -2.13 7.50 1.17
N LYS A 97 -1.25 8.38 0.68
CA LYS A 97 -1.31 9.83 0.90
C LYS A 97 -0.97 10.59 -0.36
N LYS A 98 -1.64 11.71 -0.63
CA LYS A 98 -1.17 12.71 -1.60
C LYS A 98 -0.50 13.86 -0.86
N ILE A 99 0.84 13.87 -0.85
CA ILE A 99 1.60 14.92 -0.17
C ILE A 99 1.93 16.01 -1.21
N ARG A 100 1.35 17.20 -1.00
CA ARG A 100 1.58 18.37 -1.88
C ARG A 100 2.71 19.25 -1.35
N LEU A 101 3.85 18.64 -1.07
CA LEU A 101 5.06 19.30 -0.60
C LEU A 101 6.23 18.87 -1.47
N ASP A 102 7.27 19.68 -1.50
CA ASP A 102 8.51 19.32 -2.19
C ASP A 102 9.12 18.07 -1.53
N ALA A 103 9.47 17.07 -2.34
CA ALA A 103 9.97 15.78 -1.86
C ALA A 103 11.29 15.88 -1.09
N ALA A 104 12.06 16.95 -1.26
CA ALA A 104 13.30 17.20 -0.51
C ALA A 104 13.07 18.05 0.76
N SER A 105 11.83 18.42 1.05
CA SER A 105 11.50 19.27 2.21
C SER A 105 11.26 18.44 3.47
N LYS A 106 11.67 18.98 4.63
CA LYS A 106 11.33 18.42 5.95
C LYS A 106 9.81 18.19 6.12
N GLY A 107 8.98 19.04 5.52
CA GLY A 107 7.53 18.91 5.61
C GLY A 107 7.02 17.63 4.93
N PHE A 108 7.67 17.19 3.86
CA PHE A 108 7.38 15.92 3.20
C PHE A 108 7.75 14.73 4.09
N ASP A 109 8.94 14.74 4.69
CA ASP A 109 9.36 13.70 5.65
C ASP A 109 8.41 13.61 6.85
N ASP A 110 8.02 14.76 7.43
CA ASP A 110 7.07 14.80 8.53
C ASP A 110 5.69 14.26 8.12
N ALA A 111 5.28 14.46 6.86
CA ALA A 111 4.01 13.95 6.34
C ALA A 111 4.06 12.43 6.19
N LEU A 112 5.15 11.88 5.65
CA LEU A 112 5.38 10.43 5.57
C LEU A 112 5.42 9.78 6.96
N GLN A 113 6.12 10.40 7.92
CA GLN A 113 6.17 9.88 9.29
C GLN A 113 4.79 9.85 9.95
N ARG A 114 3.92 10.85 9.69
CA ARG A 114 2.53 10.82 10.16
C ARG A 114 1.71 9.72 9.48
N ALA A 115 1.89 9.50 8.18
CA ALA A 115 1.24 8.43 7.45
C ALA A 115 1.64 7.04 7.99
N ARG A 116 2.93 6.84 8.29
CA ARG A 116 3.40 5.64 8.98
C ARG A 116 2.73 5.48 10.34
N GLY A 117 2.67 6.54 11.16
CA GLY A 117 1.99 6.48 12.47
C GLY A 117 0.50 6.12 12.35
N GLN A 118 -0.17 6.56 11.28
CA GLN A 118 -1.53 6.16 10.95
C GLN A 118 -1.63 4.66 10.60
N ALA A 119 -0.74 4.16 9.74
CA ALA A 119 -0.65 2.72 9.42
C ALA A 119 -0.38 1.86 10.67
N GLU A 120 0.50 2.30 11.58
CA GLU A 120 0.77 1.65 12.88
C GLU A 120 -0.48 1.66 13.77
N GLY A 121 -1.25 2.75 13.76
CA GLY A 121 -2.54 2.85 14.43
C GLY A 121 -3.53 1.81 13.92
N TYR A 122 -3.66 1.70 12.60
CA TYR A 122 -4.53 0.69 11.98
C TYR A 122 -4.08 -0.73 12.26
N ALA A 123 -2.79 -1.03 12.13
CA ALA A 123 -2.25 -2.34 12.42
C ALA A 123 -2.58 -2.78 13.86
N ARG A 124 -2.57 -1.86 14.83
CA ARG A 124 -3.00 -2.11 16.23
C ARG A 124 -4.50 -2.22 16.43
N ALA A 125 -5.31 -1.59 15.57
CA ALA A 125 -6.77 -1.60 15.65
C ALA A 125 -7.42 -2.85 15.03
N LEU A 126 -6.66 -3.66 14.28
CA LEU A 126 -7.16 -4.94 13.77
C LEU A 126 -7.59 -5.90 14.90
N PRO A 127 -8.55 -6.81 14.67
CA PRO A 127 -8.91 -7.84 15.64
C PRO A 127 -7.69 -8.67 16.07
N ALA A 128 -7.62 -9.04 17.35
CA ALA A 128 -6.43 -9.69 17.91
C ALA A 128 -6.19 -11.11 17.35
N ASP A 129 -7.26 -11.80 16.98
CA ASP A 129 -7.26 -13.13 16.38
C ASP A 129 -6.76 -13.15 14.92
N GLU A 130 -6.72 -12.00 14.24
CA GLU A 130 -6.12 -11.87 12.90
C GLU A 130 -4.59 -11.72 12.95
N GLY A 131 -4.02 -11.51 14.14
CA GLY A 131 -2.61 -11.15 14.31
C GLY A 131 -2.30 -9.73 13.83
N ARG A 132 -1.03 -9.34 13.98
CA ARG A 132 -0.54 -8.04 13.48
C ARG A 132 0.21 -8.27 12.17
N PRO A 133 -0.12 -7.53 11.08
CA PRO A 133 0.63 -7.64 9.85
C PRO A 133 2.11 -7.30 10.05
N PRO A 134 3.05 -8.06 9.47
CA PRO A 134 4.48 -7.84 9.64
C PRO A 134 5.01 -6.60 8.92
N PHE A 135 4.28 -6.08 7.93
CA PHE A 135 4.71 -4.92 7.16
C PHE A 135 3.71 -3.77 7.19
N LEU A 136 4.24 -2.55 7.14
CA LEU A 136 3.48 -1.34 6.83
C LEU A 136 3.98 -0.76 5.51
N ILE A 137 3.06 -0.30 4.68
CA ILE A 137 3.36 0.34 3.41
C ILE A 137 2.77 1.75 3.42
N VAL A 138 3.57 2.75 3.09
CA VAL A 138 3.09 4.11 2.84
C VAL A 138 3.32 4.45 1.37
N VAL A 139 2.30 4.95 0.70
CA VAL A 139 2.38 5.29 -0.74
C VAL A 139 2.00 6.74 -0.96
N ASP A 140 2.89 7.50 -1.60
CA ASP A 140 2.52 8.71 -2.36
C ASP A 140 2.67 8.42 -3.85
N VAL A 141 1.53 8.33 -4.54
CA VAL A 141 1.46 7.94 -5.94
C VAL A 141 2.26 8.91 -6.81
N GLY A 142 3.24 8.35 -7.52
CA GLY A 142 4.15 9.08 -8.39
C GLY A 142 5.45 9.53 -7.70
N HIS A 143 5.54 9.44 -6.37
CA HIS A 143 6.69 9.92 -5.60
C HIS A 143 7.42 8.81 -4.86
N VAL A 144 6.72 8.07 -3.97
CA VAL A 144 7.37 7.10 -3.08
C VAL A 144 6.47 5.91 -2.73
N ILE A 145 7.12 4.77 -2.51
CA ILE A 145 6.59 3.61 -1.79
C ILE A 145 7.57 3.31 -0.64
N GLU A 146 7.16 3.52 0.60
CA GLU A 146 7.96 3.19 1.78
C GLU A 146 7.49 1.88 2.40
N LEU A 147 8.43 0.99 2.74
CA LEU A 147 8.18 -0.29 3.38
C LEU A 147 8.83 -0.32 4.76
N TYR A 148 8.06 -0.72 5.77
CA TYR A 148 8.50 -0.83 7.16
C TYR A 148 8.24 -2.25 7.69
N ALA A 149 9.13 -2.74 8.56
CA ALA A 149 9.09 -4.06 9.20
C ALA A 149 9.49 -3.97 10.68
#